data_AF-A0A1G0CC01-F1
#
_entry.id   AF-A0A1G0CC01-F1
#
_cell.length_a   1.000
_cell.length_b   1.000
_cell.length_c   1.000
_cell.angle_alpha   90.00
_cell.angle_beta   90.00
_cell.angle_gamma   90.00
#
_symmetry.space_group_name_H-M   'P 1'
#
loop_
_entity.id
_entity.type
_entity.pdbx_description
1 polymer ?
#
loop_
_entity_poly.entity_id
_entity_poly.type
_entity_poly.pdbx_seq_one_letter_code
_entity_poly.pdbx_strand_id
1 'polypeptide(L)'
;MKAIIISVFTLMATCQLVMAQAYNSCAARSVVTEPVAVERTNDETGAKEIHYEYKKVATTDNFGNASGNQYDLAVDGAFDGQTIVVLQFYTGENFDFEKPKAALKEKGFSVYRFSNAAPSPKELEEALSKACQLWVISSTSQMLNDEHAEIIKKFFYSGKGVYLWGDNDPYHADADFLAQKLIGASMSGGYYAGQNVTFKADSTAAGMQADHLITTGLEYVFEGITISQIHDPNKQLKPLIWSTDGNVVTAIYEDQGQRLIIDGGFTRLYCNWETAGTGRYVKNAAAWLVNYERFGELVLGEELKK
;
A
#
# COMPACT_ATOMS: atom_id res chain seq x y z
N MET A 1 -38.70 -37.12 -11.42
CA MET A 1 -37.28 -36.91 -11.04
C MET A 1 -36.65 -35.96 -12.04
N LYS A 2 -36.68 -34.65 -11.76
CA LYS A 2 -35.90 -33.61 -12.47
C LYS A 2 -35.52 -32.57 -11.42
N ALA A 3 -34.23 -32.48 -11.16
CA ALA A 3 -33.62 -31.54 -10.24
C ALA A 3 -33.69 -30.13 -10.83
N ILE A 4 -34.08 -29.15 -10.00
CA ILE A 4 -33.90 -27.73 -10.29
C ILE A 4 -32.58 -27.34 -9.63
N ILE A 5 -31.56 -27.12 -10.47
CA ILE A 5 -30.31 -26.47 -10.10
C ILE A 5 -30.62 -24.99 -9.96
N ILE A 6 -30.78 -24.51 -8.73
CA ILE A 6 -30.87 -23.08 -8.43
C ILE A 6 -29.45 -22.54 -8.27
N SER A 7 -29.00 -21.87 -9.33
CA SER A 7 -28.28 -20.60 -9.32
C SER A 7 -27.17 -20.40 -8.28
N VAL A 8 -25.96 -20.85 -8.61
CA VAL A 8 -24.68 -20.38 -8.01
C VAL A 8 -24.12 -19.15 -8.76
N PHE A 9 -24.81 -18.67 -9.81
CA PHE A 9 -24.31 -17.57 -10.65
C PHE A 9 -24.57 -16.14 -10.13
N THR A 10 -25.31 -15.96 -9.04
CA THR A 10 -25.69 -14.62 -8.55
C THR A 10 -24.68 -14.00 -7.57
N LEU A 11 -23.69 -14.77 -7.07
CA LEU A 11 -22.74 -14.28 -6.06
C LEU A 11 -21.49 -13.59 -6.64
N MET A 12 -21.16 -13.83 -7.92
CA MET A 12 -19.97 -13.22 -8.54
C MET A 12 -20.22 -11.80 -9.08
N ALA A 13 -21.45 -11.49 -9.51
CA ALA A 13 -21.78 -10.17 -10.05
C ALA A 13 -21.82 -9.08 -8.97
N THR A 14 -22.19 -9.43 -7.72
CA THR A 14 -22.21 -8.47 -6.61
C THR A 14 -20.80 -8.12 -6.14
N CYS A 15 -19.82 -9.02 -6.24
CA CYS A 15 -18.45 -8.75 -5.82
C CYS A 15 -17.74 -7.73 -6.74
N GLN A 16 -18.02 -7.75 -8.04
CA GLN A 16 -17.46 -6.76 -9.00
C GLN A 16 -18.11 -5.36 -8.87
N LEU A 17 -19.38 -5.28 -8.46
CA LEU A 17 -20.08 -4.00 -8.25
C LEU A 17 -19.63 -3.28 -6.97
N VAL A 18 -19.22 -4.01 -5.92
CA VAL A 18 -18.72 -3.42 -4.67
C VAL A 18 -17.32 -2.84 -4.86
N MET A 19 -16.42 -3.50 -5.61
CA MET A 19 -15.06 -3.01 -5.87
C MET A 19 -15.00 -1.70 -6.65
N ALA A 20 -16.02 -1.42 -7.48
CA ALA A 20 -16.03 -0.27 -8.39
C ALA A 20 -16.19 1.09 -7.70
N GLN A 21 -16.48 1.13 -6.39
CA GLN A 21 -16.83 2.37 -5.70
C GLN A 21 -15.64 3.00 -4.96
N ALA A 22 -14.72 2.18 -4.43
CA ALA A 22 -13.50 2.66 -3.77
C ALA A 22 -12.29 2.73 -4.72
N TYR A 23 -12.22 1.81 -5.69
CA TYR A 23 -11.04 1.62 -6.52
C TYR A 23 -11.23 2.08 -7.96
N ASN A 24 -10.15 2.59 -8.56
CA ASN A 24 -10.12 2.90 -9.99
C ASN A 24 -10.22 1.61 -10.82
N SER A 25 -10.66 1.74 -12.07
CA SER A 25 -10.79 0.60 -13.00
C SER A 25 -9.48 -0.10 -13.33
N CYS A 26 -8.34 0.51 -13.02
CA CYS A 26 -7.00 -0.06 -13.19
C CYS A 26 -6.50 -0.83 -11.96
N ALA A 27 -7.32 -1.04 -10.92
CA ALA A 27 -6.93 -1.77 -9.71
C ALA A 27 -6.20 -3.08 -10.03
N ALA A 28 -5.07 -3.30 -9.33
CA ALA A 28 -4.15 -4.42 -9.54
C ALA A 28 -3.52 -4.49 -10.93
N ARG A 29 -3.47 -3.39 -11.69
CA ARG A 29 -2.67 -3.28 -12.92
C ARG A 29 -1.54 -2.30 -12.72
N SER A 30 -0.30 -2.78 -12.77
CA SER A 30 0.88 -1.93 -12.67
C SER A 30 1.12 -1.11 -13.93
N VAL A 31 1.02 -1.75 -15.10
CA VAL A 31 1.02 -1.07 -16.40
C VAL A 31 -0.41 -0.73 -16.79
N VAL A 32 -0.74 0.55 -16.82
CA VAL A 32 -2.09 1.01 -17.18
C VAL A 32 -2.20 1.21 -18.69
N THR A 33 -3.29 0.69 -19.26
CA THR A 33 -3.61 0.83 -20.68
C THR A 33 -4.98 1.49 -20.86
N GLU A 34 -5.14 2.22 -21.96
CA GLU A 34 -6.36 2.91 -22.35
C GLU A 34 -6.76 2.54 -23.78
N PRO A 35 -8.07 2.53 -24.08
CA PRO A 35 -8.54 2.29 -25.44
C PRO A 35 -8.22 3.49 -26.34
N VAL A 36 -7.48 3.23 -27.41
CA VAL A 36 -7.15 4.21 -28.45
C VAL A 36 -7.89 3.83 -29.72
N ALA A 37 -8.66 4.77 -30.26
CA ALA A 37 -9.31 4.61 -31.56
C ALA A 37 -8.25 4.58 -32.68
N VAL A 38 -8.25 3.50 -33.46
CA VAL A 38 -7.37 3.28 -34.60
C VAL A 38 -8.24 3.01 -35.82
N GLU A 39 -8.04 3.81 -36.86
CA GLU A 39 -8.67 3.60 -38.15
C GLU A 39 -7.98 2.44 -38.86
N ARG A 40 -8.75 1.42 -39.27
CA ARG A 40 -8.28 0.34 -40.13
C ARG A 40 -9.15 0.28 -41.39
N THR A 41 -8.52 -0.02 -42.51
CA THR A 41 -9.24 -0.30 -43.75
C THR A 41 -9.64 -1.77 -43.74
N ASN A 42 -10.92 -2.05 -43.93
CA ASN A 42 -11.42 -3.40 -44.12
C ASN A 42 -10.99 -3.89 -45.50
N ASP A 43 -10.19 -4.96 -45.54
CA ASP A 43 -9.60 -5.49 -46.78
C ASP A 43 -10.64 -6.04 -47.78
N GLU A 44 -11.83 -6.41 -47.31
CA GLU A 44 -12.90 -6.96 -48.15
C GLU A 44 -13.80 -5.87 -48.74
N THR A 45 -14.06 -4.80 -47.97
CA THR A 45 -15.03 -3.75 -48.36
C THR A 45 -14.37 -2.44 -48.76
N GLY A 46 -13.09 -2.25 -48.44
CA GLY A 46 -12.37 -0.98 -48.58
C GLY A 46 -12.87 0.11 -47.62
N ALA A 47 -13.80 -0.20 -46.71
CA ALA A 47 -14.36 0.75 -45.76
C ALA A 47 -13.37 1.04 -44.63
N LYS A 48 -13.35 2.28 -44.15
CA LYS A 48 -12.61 2.68 -42.94
C LYS A 48 -13.47 2.36 -41.71
N GLU A 49 -12.94 1.54 -40.81
CA GLU A 49 -13.59 1.15 -39.57
C GLU A 49 -12.75 1.61 -38.37
N ILE A 50 -13.41 2.05 -37.30
CA ILE A 50 -12.75 2.40 -36.04
C ILE A 50 -12.64 1.14 -35.18
N HIS A 51 -11.42 0.73 -34.89
CA HIS A 51 -11.11 -0.29 -33.91
C HIS A 51 -10.50 0.34 -32.67
N TYR A 52 -10.77 -0.23 -31.49
CA TYR A 52 -10.11 0.20 -30.26
C TYR A 52 -8.95 -0.75 -29.95
N GLU A 53 -7.75 -0.20 -29.83
CA GLU A 53 -6.56 -0.90 -29.37
C GLU A 53 -6.23 -0.42 -27.96
N TYR A 54 -5.94 -1.33 -27.03
CA TYR A 54 -5.48 -0.94 -25.70
C TYR A 54 -3.98 -0.65 -25.74
N LYS A 55 -3.62 0.61 -25.49
CA LYS A 55 -2.22 1.08 -25.49
C LYS A 55 -1.85 1.59 -24.11
N LYS A 56 -0.58 1.45 -23.73
CA LYS A 56 -0.05 2.05 -22.49
C LYS A 56 -0.42 3.53 -22.48
N VAL A 57 -0.83 4.03 -21.31
CA VAL A 57 -1.12 5.46 -21.12
C VAL A 57 0.02 6.31 -21.66
N ALA A 58 -0.32 7.28 -22.51
CA ALA A 58 0.68 8.09 -23.19
C ALA A 58 1.34 9.12 -22.28
N THR A 59 0.65 9.54 -21.21
CA THR A 59 1.14 10.55 -20.26
C THR A 59 1.73 9.86 -19.04
N THR A 60 3.06 9.95 -18.91
CA THR A 60 3.80 9.44 -17.75
C THR A 60 4.44 10.58 -16.95
N ASP A 61 4.79 10.32 -15.70
CA ASP A 61 5.70 11.17 -14.94
C ASP A 61 7.14 11.10 -15.50
N ASN A 62 8.06 11.87 -14.92
CA ASN A 62 9.47 11.91 -15.32
C ASN A 62 10.21 10.57 -15.14
N PHE A 63 9.58 9.57 -14.51
CA PHE A 63 10.15 8.27 -14.21
C PHE A 63 9.47 7.13 -14.99
N GLY A 64 8.40 7.41 -15.73
CA GLY A 64 7.70 6.44 -16.57
C GLY A 64 6.46 5.81 -15.93
N ASN A 65 6.04 6.25 -14.73
CA ASN A 65 4.76 5.83 -14.15
C ASN A 65 3.60 6.59 -14.80
N ALA A 66 2.40 5.99 -14.85
CA ALA A 66 1.19 6.64 -15.33
C ALA A 66 0.92 7.96 -14.57
N SER A 67 0.76 9.09 -15.27
CA SER A 67 0.61 10.41 -14.62
C SER A 67 -0.82 10.70 -14.14
N GLY A 68 -0.97 11.20 -12.91
CA GLY A 68 -2.25 11.61 -12.32
C GLY A 68 -2.94 10.56 -11.44
N ASN A 69 -3.84 11.00 -10.56
CA ASN A 69 -4.42 10.20 -9.48
C ASN A 69 -5.46 9.16 -9.93
N GLN A 70 -6.01 9.31 -11.14
CA GLN A 70 -6.97 8.37 -11.74
C GLN A 70 -6.37 6.98 -12.02
N TYR A 71 -5.04 6.85 -11.89
CA TYR A 71 -4.31 5.59 -12.02
C TYR A 71 -3.76 5.04 -10.70
N ASP A 72 -4.10 5.68 -9.57
CA ASP A 72 -3.85 5.09 -8.25
C ASP A 72 -4.82 3.91 -8.01
N LEU A 73 -4.62 3.15 -6.94
CA LEU A 73 -5.55 2.09 -6.53
C LEU A 73 -6.94 2.65 -6.24
N ALA A 74 -7.01 3.65 -5.34
CA ALA A 74 -8.27 4.24 -4.90
C ALA A 74 -8.64 5.51 -5.68
N VAL A 75 -9.95 5.73 -5.84
CA VAL A 75 -10.47 7.03 -6.32
C VAL A 75 -10.18 8.12 -5.27
N ASP A 76 -10.10 9.37 -5.70
CA ASP A 76 -9.91 10.49 -4.77
C ASP A 76 -11.13 10.61 -3.83
N GLY A 77 -10.89 10.91 -2.55
CA GLY A 77 -11.93 10.98 -1.51
C GLY A 77 -12.58 9.64 -1.13
N ALA A 78 -12.13 8.49 -1.68
CA ALA A 78 -12.73 7.17 -1.44
C ALA A 78 -12.99 6.87 0.04
N PHE A 79 -12.07 7.31 0.90
CA PHE A 79 -12.04 7.01 2.32
C PHE A 79 -12.23 8.26 3.19
N ASP A 80 -12.97 9.26 2.70
CA ASP A 80 -13.32 10.44 3.50
C ASP A 80 -13.92 10.05 4.86
N GLY A 81 -13.39 10.64 5.93
CA GLY A 81 -13.78 10.34 7.31
C GLY A 81 -13.01 9.17 7.95
N GLN A 82 -12.19 8.45 7.20
CA GLN A 82 -11.29 7.43 7.75
C GLN A 82 -10.03 8.07 8.33
N THR A 83 -9.59 7.59 9.49
CA THR A 83 -8.38 8.09 10.17
C THR A 83 -7.27 7.06 10.21
N ILE A 84 -6.06 7.48 9.84
CA ILE A 84 -4.82 6.74 10.06
C ILE A 84 -4.14 7.31 11.31
N VAL A 85 -3.89 6.46 12.30
CA VAL A 85 -3.05 6.82 13.45
C VAL A 85 -1.59 6.59 13.07
N VAL A 86 -0.73 7.59 13.26
CA VAL A 86 0.70 7.52 12.95
C VAL A 86 1.50 7.71 14.23
N LEU A 87 2.31 6.72 14.58
CA LEU A 87 3.34 6.80 15.61
C LEU A 87 4.67 7.11 14.90
N GLN A 88 5.08 8.36 14.93
CA GLN A 88 6.30 8.82 14.29
C GLN A 88 7.41 9.00 15.32
N PHE A 89 8.22 7.96 15.52
CA PHE A 89 9.32 7.99 16.48
C PHE A 89 10.61 8.57 15.91
N TYR A 90 10.78 8.51 14.59
CA TYR A 90 11.88 9.19 13.91
C TYR A 90 11.40 10.49 13.25
N THR A 91 11.97 11.61 13.70
CA THR A 91 11.75 12.96 13.16
C THR A 91 13.06 13.65 12.79
N GLY A 92 14.13 12.87 12.61
CA GLY A 92 15.42 13.37 12.16
C GLY A 92 15.31 14.03 10.78
N GLU A 93 16.32 14.81 10.42
CA GLU A 93 16.48 15.30 9.05
C GLU A 93 15.29 16.13 8.54
N ASN A 94 14.58 16.77 9.47
CA ASN A 94 13.33 17.51 9.24
C ASN A 94 12.19 16.66 8.66
N PHE A 95 12.16 15.36 8.97
CA PHE A 95 11.03 14.52 8.61
C PHE A 95 9.78 14.92 9.40
N ASP A 96 8.93 15.74 8.78
CA ASP A 96 7.71 16.30 9.37
C ASP A 96 6.42 15.56 8.98
N PHE A 97 6.52 14.52 8.15
CA PHE A 97 5.41 13.72 7.63
C PHE A 97 4.36 14.50 6.81
N GLU A 98 4.60 15.75 6.42
CA GLU A 98 3.59 16.55 5.72
C GLU A 98 3.37 16.07 4.28
N LYS A 99 4.42 15.58 3.59
CA LYS A 99 4.28 15.02 2.23
C LYS A 99 3.43 13.72 2.19
N PRO A 100 3.71 12.70 3.02
CA PRO A 100 2.80 11.55 3.14
C PRO A 100 1.37 11.95 3.50
N LYS A 101 1.20 12.85 4.48
CA LYS A 101 -0.12 13.33 4.91
C LYS A 101 -0.89 14.02 3.78
N ALA A 102 -0.23 14.82 2.95
CA ALA A 102 -0.85 15.45 1.79
C ALA A 102 -1.33 14.41 0.77
N ALA A 103 -0.51 13.40 0.45
CA ALA A 103 -0.89 12.33 -0.47
C ALA A 103 -2.05 11.48 0.08
N LEU A 104 -2.03 11.13 1.37
CA LEU A 104 -3.11 10.40 2.02
C LEU A 104 -4.43 11.17 1.99
N LYS A 105 -4.38 12.49 2.17
CA LYS A 105 -5.56 13.37 2.11
C LYS A 105 -6.25 13.33 0.74
N GLU A 106 -5.52 13.16 -0.36
CA GLU A 106 -6.13 13.02 -1.70
C GLU A 106 -7.11 11.84 -1.76
N LYS A 107 -6.88 10.79 -0.97
CA LYS A 107 -7.74 9.59 -0.90
C LYS A 107 -8.76 9.65 0.24
N GLY A 108 -8.84 10.79 0.94
CA GLY A 108 -9.81 11.06 1.99
C GLY A 108 -9.38 10.69 3.41
N PHE A 109 -8.16 10.17 3.59
CA PHE A 109 -7.66 9.84 4.92
C PHE A 109 -7.28 11.10 5.70
N SER A 110 -7.74 11.20 6.94
CA SER A 110 -7.13 12.07 7.95
C SER A 110 -6.01 11.37 8.70
N VAL A 111 -5.01 12.14 9.16
CA VAL A 111 -3.89 11.63 9.94
C VAL A 111 -3.95 12.17 11.37
N TYR A 112 -3.95 11.26 12.36
CA TYR A 112 -3.77 11.60 13.77
C TYR A 112 -2.40 11.12 14.23
N ARG A 113 -1.52 12.04 14.62
CA ARG A 113 -0.08 11.78 14.76
C ARG A 113 0.40 11.97 16.19
N PHE A 114 1.12 10.98 16.70
CA PHE A 114 2.01 11.10 17.86
C PHE A 114 3.46 11.17 17.35
N SER A 115 4.24 12.12 17.85
CA SER A 115 5.61 12.36 17.38
C SER A 115 6.60 12.28 18.54
N ASN A 116 7.81 11.76 18.27
CA ASN A 116 8.97 11.66 19.19
C ASN A 116 8.84 10.72 20.40
N ALA A 117 7.63 10.39 20.82
CA ALA A 117 7.39 9.50 21.95
C ALA A 117 6.12 8.69 21.73
N ALA A 118 6.07 7.50 22.31
CA ALA A 118 4.84 6.74 22.43
C ALA A 118 3.85 7.50 23.34
N PRO A 119 2.55 7.56 22.98
CA PRO A 119 1.53 7.97 23.92
C PRO A 119 1.42 6.98 25.08
N SER A 120 0.57 7.24 26.07
CA SER A 120 0.20 6.17 27.00
C SER A 120 -0.61 5.07 26.29
N PRO A 121 -0.62 3.82 26.80
CA PRO A 121 -1.45 2.75 26.24
C PRO A 121 -2.92 3.14 26.12
N LYS A 122 -3.46 3.83 27.14
CA LYS A 122 -4.84 4.31 27.13
C LYS A 122 -5.11 5.31 26.00
N GLU A 123 -4.23 6.29 25.82
CA GLU A 123 -4.36 7.27 24.73
C GLU A 123 -4.24 6.60 23.35
N LEU A 124 -3.38 5.58 23.21
CA LEU A 124 -3.28 4.80 21.98
C LEU A 124 -4.58 4.04 21.69
N GLU A 125 -5.15 3.37 22.70
CA GLU A 125 -6.41 2.63 22.55
C GLU A 125 -7.57 3.56 22.14
N GLU A 126 -7.67 4.73 22.78
CA GLU A 126 -8.67 5.75 22.42
C GLU A 126 -8.50 6.24 20.98
N ALA A 127 -7.26 6.50 20.54
CA ALA A 127 -6.98 6.91 19.17
C ALA A 127 -7.33 5.80 18.16
N LEU A 128 -6.92 4.55 18.44
CA LEU A 128 -7.16 3.40 17.58
C LEU A 128 -8.63 3.02 17.49
N SER A 129 -9.45 3.33 18.49
CA SER A 129 -10.90 3.08 18.45
C SER A 129 -11.61 3.83 17.30
N LYS A 130 -11.01 4.93 16.82
CA LYS A 130 -11.52 5.77 15.72
C LYS A 130 -10.73 5.61 14.42
N ALA A 131 -9.72 4.75 14.42
CA ALA A 131 -8.81 4.60 13.30
C ALA A 131 -9.20 3.40 12.43
N CYS A 132 -8.94 3.50 11.13
CA CYS A 132 -8.98 2.36 10.21
C CYS A 132 -7.62 1.65 10.11
N GLN A 133 -6.53 2.37 10.42
CA GLN A 133 -5.16 1.88 10.28
C GLN A 133 -4.24 2.45 11.35
N LEU A 134 -3.14 1.72 11.62
CA LEU A 134 -2.02 2.17 12.44
C LEU A 134 -0.72 2.11 11.65
N TRP A 135 0.03 3.21 11.62
CA TRP A 135 1.36 3.27 11.02
C TRP A 135 2.39 3.55 12.11
N VAL A 136 3.49 2.80 12.13
CA VAL A 136 4.59 2.97 13.08
C VAL A 136 5.86 3.22 12.30
N ILE A 137 6.41 4.43 12.45
CA ILE A 137 7.71 4.82 11.90
C ILE A 137 8.70 4.72 13.04
N SER A 138 9.50 3.67 12.99
CA SER A 138 10.42 3.31 14.05
C SER A 138 11.57 4.31 14.19
N SER A 139 12.24 4.23 15.34
CA SER A 139 13.51 4.91 15.62
C SER A 139 14.56 3.88 16.07
N THR A 140 15.65 4.37 16.66
CA THR A 140 16.79 3.58 17.12
C THR A 140 16.56 2.83 18.43
N SER A 141 15.55 3.22 19.19
CA SER A 141 15.18 2.63 20.47
C SER A 141 13.69 2.33 20.51
N GLN A 142 13.35 1.22 21.18
CA GLN A 142 11.97 0.82 21.38
C GLN A 142 11.27 1.82 22.33
N MET A 143 10.19 2.43 21.88
CA MET A 143 9.34 3.34 22.65
C MET A 143 8.05 2.67 23.14
N LEU A 144 7.59 1.64 22.44
CA LEU A 144 6.41 0.86 22.80
C LEU A 144 6.74 -0.17 23.88
N ASN A 145 5.72 -0.61 24.60
CA ASN A 145 5.83 -1.66 25.62
C ASN A 145 4.78 -2.75 25.36
N ASP A 146 4.74 -3.77 26.22
CA ASP A 146 3.83 -4.90 26.06
C ASP A 146 2.35 -4.50 26.12
N GLU A 147 1.98 -3.49 26.92
CA GLU A 147 0.59 -3.00 26.97
C GLU A 147 0.18 -2.37 25.63
N HIS A 148 1.06 -1.58 25.01
CA HIS A 148 0.82 -1.08 23.65
C HIS A 148 0.68 -2.22 22.65
N ALA A 149 1.55 -3.23 22.72
CA ALA A 149 1.52 -4.35 21.80
C ALA A 149 0.20 -5.13 21.89
N GLU A 150 -0.36 -5.33 23.09
CA GLU A 150 -1.65 -6.01 23.25
C GLU A 150 -2.81 -5.20 22.67
N ILE A 151 -2.79 -3.87 22.79
CA ILE A 151 -3.79 -2.99 22.15
C ILE A 151 -3.68 -3.08 20.62
N ILE A 152 -2.46 -2.97 20.10
CA ILE A 152 -2.18 -3.05 18.65
C ILE A 152 -2.56 -4.42 18.10
N LYS A 153 -2.30 -5.49 18.86
CA LYS A 153 -2.70 -6.85 18.53
C LYS A 153 -4.21 -6.96 18.40
N LYS A 154 -4.99 -6.46 19.37
CA LYS A 154 -6.47 -6.44 19.27
C LYS A 154 -6.94 -5.65 18.05
N PHE A 155 -6.32 -4.49 17.78
CA PHE A 155 -6.63 -3.67 16.61
C PHE A 155 -6.38 -4.43 15.31
N PHE A 156 -5.19 -5.02 15.15
CA PHE A 156 -4.79 -5.83 14.00
C PHE A 156 -5.73 -7.02 13.78
N TYR A 157 -5.97 -7.84 14.83
CA TYR A 157 -6.83 -9.01 14.73
C TYR A 157 -8.31 -8.67 14.50
N SER A 158 -8.76 -7.44 14.78
CA SER A 158 -10.08 -6.94 14.36
C SER A 158 -10.22 -6.80 12.83
N GLY A 159 -9.11 -6.93 12.09
CA GLY A 159 -9.04 -6.84 10.62
C GLY A 159 -8.53 -5.51 10.09
N LYS A 160 -8.15 -4.58 10.97
CA LYS A 160 -7.64 -3.26 10.62
C LYS A 160 -6.16 -3.33 10.26
N GLY A 161 -5.73 -2.47 9.34
CA GLY A 161 -4.40 -2.51 8.76
C GLY A 161 -3.31 -1.95 9.69
N VAL A 162 -2.14 -2.60 9.68
CA VAL A 162 -0.93 -2.10 10.35
C VAL A 162 0.17 -1.88 9.31
N TYR A 163 0.91 -0.77 9.42
CA TYR A 163 2.09 -0.50 8.61
C TYR A 163 3.30 -0.27 9.54
N LEU A 164 4.27 -1.18 9.51
CA LEU A 164 5.52 -1.08 10.23
C LEU A 164 6.63 -0.60 9.29
N TRP A 165 7.18 0.56 9.61
CA TRP A 165 8.27 1.20 8.88
C TRP A 165 9.54 1.17 9.72
N GLY A 166 10.56 0.48 9.21
CA GLY A 166 11.93 0.53 9.68
C GLY A 166 12.83 1.23 8.67
N ASP A 167 14.09 1.39 9.05
CA ASP A 167 15.19 1.70 8.14
C ASP A 167 16.42 0.84 8.53
N ASN A 168 17.60 1.16 8.03
CA ASN A 168 18.86 0.51 8.37
C ASN A 168 19.08 0.40 9.89
N ASP A 169 19.87 -0.58 10.31
CA ASP A 169 20.28 -0.71 11.72
C ASP A 169 20.80 0.63 12.27
N PRO A 170 20.32 1.12 13.44
CA PRO A 170 19.35 0.49 14.35
C PRO A 170 17.89 1.02 14.23
N TYR A 171 17.50 1.68 13.13
CA TYR A 171 16.25 2.44 12.97
C TYR A 171 14.97 1.60 12.73
N HIS A 172 14.83 0.47 13.42
CA HIS A 172 13.68 -0.43 13.26
C HIS A 172 13.18 -1.04 14.58
N ALA A 173 13.66 -0.54 15.73
CA ALA A 173 13.38 -1.08 17.06
C ALA A 173 11.89 -1.36 17.37
N ASP A 174 10.98 -0.41 17.17
CA ASP A 174 9.55 -0.59 17.45
C ASP A 174 8.85 -1.41 16.36
N ALA A 175 9.31 -1.28 15.12
CA ALA A 175 8.79 -2.08 14.02
C ALA A 175 9.12 -3.57 14.22
N ASP A 176 10.34 -3.90 14.65
CA ASP A 176 10.75 -5.26 15.03
C ASP A 176 10.00 -5.79 16.26
N PHE A 177 9.88 -4.97 17.30
CA PHE A 177 9.12 -5.32 18.50
C PHE A 177 7.68 -5.75 18.16
N LEU A 178 7.01 -5.00 17.28
CA LEU A 178 5.65 -5.32 16.84
C LEU A 178 5.60 -6.47 15.84
N ALA A 179 6.49 -6.48 14.83
CA ALA A 179 6.54 -7.55 13.83
C ALA A 179 6.75 -8.91 14.49
N GLN A 180 7.64 -8.99 15.50
CA GLN A 180 7.90 -10.21 16.25
C GLN A 180 6.67 -10.67 17.04
N LYS A 181 5.93 -9.75 17.66
CA LYS A 181 4.73 -10.08 18.46
C LYS A 181 3.51 -10.41 17.62
N LEU A 182 3.37 -9.82 16.44
CA LEU A 182 2.22 -10.02 15.57
C LEU A 182 2.37 -11.28 14.72
N ILE A 183 3.54 -11.47 14.09
CA ILE A 183 3.76 -12.52 13.09
C ILE A 183 5.13 -13.21 13.19
N GLY A 184 5.98 -12.83 14.14
CA GLY A 184 7.31 -13.44 14.32
C GLY A 184 8.30 -13.11 13.19
N ALA A 185 8.17 -11.91 12.60
CA ALA A 185 9.12 -11.37 11.62
C ALA A 185 10.00 -10.29 12.26
N SER A 186 11.12 -9.97 11.62
CA SER A 186 12.07 -8.93 12.06
C SER A 186 12.80 -8.29 10.88
N MET A 187 13.63 -7.29 11.14
CA MET A 187 14.48 -6.61 10.18
C MET A 187 15.94 -6.64 10.61
N SER A 188 16.87 -6.52 9.66
CA SER A 188 18.28 -6.27 9.98
C SER A 188 19.05 -5.67 8.82
N GLY A 189 20.25 -5.20 9.12
CA GLY A 189 21.23 -4.75 8.14
C GLY A 189 21.15 -3.25 7.91
N GLY A 190 22.19 -2.72 7.26
CA GLY A 190 22.26 -1.31 6.90
C GLY A 190 22.82 -1.16 5.50
N TYR A 191 21.92 -1.31 4.53
CA TYR A 191 22.29 -1.26 3.12
C TYR A 191 22.05 0.13 2.58
N TYR A 192 23.03 0.65 1.85
CA TYR A 192 22.84 1.84 1.06
C TYR A 192 22.01 1.50 -0.17
N ALA A 193 21.00 2.31 -0.43
CA ALA A 193 20.04 2.11 -1.49
C ALA A 193 20.05 3.36 -2.39
N GLY A 194 18.91 3.98 -2.64
CA GLY A 194 18.82 5.24 -3.37
C GLY A 194 18.54 5.08 -4.86
N GLN A 195 18.04 3.92 -5.29
CA GLN A 195 17.66 3.66 -6.67
C GLN A 195 16.14 3.59 -6.85
N ASN A 196 15.72 3.66 -8.12
CA ASN A 196 14.38 3.28 -8.53
C ASN A 196 14.41 1.84 -9.00
N VAL A 197 13.55 0.99 -8.45
CA VAL A 197 13.38 -0.38 -8.92
C VAL A 197 12.17 -0.45 -9.85
N THR A 198 12.28 -1.29 -10.88
CA THR A 198 11.18 -1.62 -11.81
C THR A 198 10.55 -2.96 -11.44
N PHE A 199 9.84 -3.62 -12.35
CA PHE A 199 9.29 -4.95 -12.10
C PHE A 199 10.38 -5.99 -11.84
N LYS A 200 10.11 -6.85 -10.85
CA LYS A 200 10.92 -8.03 -10.64
C LYS A 200 10.62 -9.05 -11.73
N ALA A 201 11.66 -9.50 -12.41
CA ALA A 201 11.62 -10.64 -13.32
C ALA A 201 12.41 -11.81 -12.71
N ASP A 202 12.19 -13.03 -13.24
CA ASP A 202 12.95 -14.21 -12.80
C ASP A 202 14.46 -14.05 -13.01
N SER A 203 14.87 -13.22 -13.96
CA SER A 203 16.26 -12.92 -14.28
C SER A 203 16.87 -11.77 -13.46
N THR A 204 16.08 -11.07 -12.63
CA THR A 204 16.56 -9.91 -11.86
C THR A 204 16.57 -10.18 -10.36
N ALA A 205 17.62 -9.70 -9.68
CA ALA A 205 17.68 -9.72 -8.22
C ALA A 205 16.66 -8.73 -7.62
N ALA A 206 16.68 -7.50 -8.13
CA ALA A 206 15.86 -6.39 -7.69
C ALA A 206 14.51 -6.30 -8.41
N GLY A 207 13.57 -5.58 -7.80
CA GLY A 207 12.33 -5.18 -8.44
C GLY A 207 11.15 -5.13 -7.49
N MET A 208 10.00 -4.80 -8.04
CA MET A 208 8.70 -4.76 -7.37
C MET A 208 7.79 -5.82 -7.99
N GLN A 209 6.95 -6.44 -7.17
CA GLN A 209 5.91 -7.34 -7.66
C GLN A 209 4.91 -6.58 -8.55
N ALA A 210 4.74 -7.02 -9.79
CA ALA A 210 3.72 -6.49 -10.68
C ALA A 210 2.31 -6.94 -10.27
N ASP A 211 1.32 -6.12 -10.60
CA ASP A 211 -0.11 -6.45 -10.56
C ASP A 211 -0.63 -6.86 -9.17
N HIS A 212 -0.04 -6.29 -8.13
CA HIS A 212 -0.62 -6.26 -6.78
C HIS A 212 -1.45 -4.99 -6.60
N LEU A 213 -2.44 -5.00 -5.71
CA LEU A 213 -3.26 -3.80 -5.43
C LEU A 213 -2.39 -2.60 -5.03
N ILE A 214 -1.38 -2.81 -4.18
CA ILE A 214 -0.42 -1.78 -3.78
C ILE A 214 0.38 -1.24 -4.98
N THR A 215 0.65 -2.07 -5.98
CA THR A 215 1.50 -1.73 -7.13
C THR A 215 0.69 -1.25 -8.34
N THR A 216 -0.60 -0.97 -8.15
CA THR A 216 -1.49 -0.36 -9.15
C THR A 216 -0.88 0.94 -9.69
N GLY A 217 -0.75 1.04 -11.01
CA GLY A 217 -0.20 2.20 -11.70
C GLY A 217 1.29 2.49 -11.44
N LEU A 218 2.02 1.57 -10.80
CA LEU A 218 3.45 1.73 -10.55
C LEU A 218 4.26 0.83 -11.49
N GLU A 219 5.16 1.45 -12.25
CA GLU A 219 6.19 0.77 -13.05
C GLU A 219 7.58 0.95 -12.44
N TYR A 220 7.76 2.02 -11.66
CA TYR A 220 8.96 2.37 -10.94
C TYR A 220 8.62 2.86 -9.53
N VAL A 221 9.37 2.39 -8.53
CA VAL A 221 9.26 2.85 -7.14
C VAL A 221 10.64 3.11 -6.55
N PHE A 222 10.77 4.19 -5.79
CA PHE A 222 11.96 4.51 -5.03
C PHE A 222 12.09 3.60 -3.79
N GLU A 223 13.25 2.98 -3.60
CA GLU A 223 13.46 2.00 -2.52
C GLU A 223 13.78 2.62 -1.14
N GLY A 224 14.06 3.93 -1.08
CA GLY A 224 14.64 4.60 0.10
C GLY A 224 16.12 4.91 -0.12
N ILE A 225 16.72 5.71 0.76
CA ILE A 225 18.17 6.01 0.70
C ILE A 225 18.98 4.94 1.42
N THR A 226 18.42 4.47 2.53
CA THR A 226 18.92 3.34 3.30
C THR A 226 17.78 2.37 3.51
N ILE A 227 18.13 1.11 3.71
CA ILE A 227 17.17 0.02 3.87
C ILE A 227 17.67 -1.04 4.84
N SER A 228 16.73 -1.77 5.43
CA SER A 228 16.93 -3.03 6.12
C SER A 228 16.24 -4.19 5.38
N GLN A 229 16.80 -5.40 5.54
CA GLN A 229 16.22 -6.63 5.01
C GLN A 229 15.18 -7.17 6.00
N ILE A 230 14.06 -7.65 5.47
CA ILE A 230 13.02 -8.34 6.22
C ILE A 230 13.35 -9.83 6.35
N HIS A 231 13.24 -10.35 7.58
CA HIS A 231 13.37 -11.75 7.93
C HIS A 231 12.03 -12.32 8.36
N ASP A 232 11.62 -13.41 7.70
CA ASP A 232 10.37 -14.10 7.97
C ASP A 232 10.62 -15.61 8.14
N PRO A 233 11.07 -16.04 9.33
CA PRO A 233 11.37 -17.44 9.59
C PRO A 233 10.13 -18.34 9.47
N ASN A 234 8.93 -17.76 9.64
CA ASN A 234 7.66 -18.46 9.62
C ASN A 234 7.04 -18.54 8.21
N LYS A 235 7.60 -17.85 7.22
CA LYS A 235 7.15 -17.82 5.82
C LYS A 235 5.68 -17.38 5.68
N GLN A 236 5.27 -16.40 6.46
CA GLN A 236 3.92 -15.82 6.45
C GLN A 236 3.80 -14.59 5.54
N LEU A 237 4.92 -13.98 5.16
CA LEU A 237 4.99 -12.79 4.34
C LEU A 237 5.12 -13.14 2.86
N LYS A 238 4.48 -12.32 2.04
CA LYS A 238 4.68 -12.28 0.59
C LYS A 238 5.60 -11.08 0.29
N PRO A 239 6.78 -11.30 -0.30
CA PRO A 239 7.64 -10.21 -0.71
C PRO A 239 6.96 -9.29 -1.74
N LEU A 240 7.13 -7.97 -1.60
CA LEU A 240 6.56 -6.97 -2.50
C LEU A 240 7.65 -6.18 -3.23
N ILE A 241 8.73 -5.82 -2.54
CA ILE A 241 9.85 -5.05 -3.11
C ILE A 241 11.17 -5.70 -2.69
N TRP A 242 12.04 -5.90 -3.68
CA TRP A 242 13.41 -6.36 -3.54
C TRP A 242 14.34 -5.21 -3.90
N SER A 243 15.32 -4.94 -3.04
CA SER A 243 16.32 -3.92 -3.29
C SER A 243 17.24 -4.28 -4.45
N THR A 244 18.05 -3.31 -4.87
CA THR A 244 19.12 -3.49 -5.87
C THR A 244 19.99 -4.72 -5.59
N ASP A 245 20.30 -5.01 -4.31
CA ASP A 245 21.11 -6.15 -3.87
C ASP A 245 20.31 -7.46 -3.72
N GLY A 246 19.02 -7.46 -4.06
CA GLY A 246 18.14 -8.63 -4.02
C GLY A 246 17.54 -8.94 -2.64
N ASN A 247 17.74 -8.08 -1.64
CA ASN A 247 17.15 -8.23 -0.32
C ASN A 247 15.66 -7.90 -0.36
N VAL A 248 14.82 -8.67 0.32
CA VAL A 248 13.40 -8.30 0.51
C VAL A 248 13.35 -7.13 1.49
N VAL A 249 12.92 -5.97 1.01
CA VAL A 249 12.85 -4.72 1.80
C VAL A 249 11.43 -4.26 2.08
N THR A 250 10.46 -4.75 1.31
CA THR A 250 9.05 -4.58 1.63
C THR A 250 8.36 -5.92 1.48
N ALA A 251 7.56 -6.30 2.45
CA ALA A 251 6.76 -7.51 2.41
C ALA A 251 5.39 -7.29 3.06
N ILE A 252 4.41 -8.08 2.63
CA ILE A 252 3.02 -7.97 3.08
C ILE A 252 2.57 -9.26 3.75
N TYR A 253 1.77 -9.10 4.80
CA TYR A 253 1.01 -10.18 5.43
C TYR A 253 -0.46 -9.99 5.06
N GLU A 254 -1.10 -11.07 4.61
CA GLU A 254 -2.54 -11.13 4.43
C GLU A 254 -3.02 -12.54 4.72
N ASP A 255 -3.66 -12.70 5.87
CA ASP A 255 -4.29 -13.95 6.30
C ASP A 255 -5.52 -13.62 7.16
N GLN A 256 -6.55 -14.46 7.09
CA GLN A 256 -7.81 -14.34 7.86
C GLN A 256 -8.41 -12.91 7.95
N GLY A 257 -8.19 -12.10 6.90
CA GLY A 257 -8.66 -10.73 6.80
C GLY A 257 -7.90 -9.72 7.65
N GLN A 258 -6.72 -10.06 8.18
CA GLN A 258 -5.75 -9.10 8.70
C GLN A 258 -4.75 -8.71 7.61
N ARG A 259 -4.34 -7.44 7.59
CA ARG A 259 -3.36 -6.91 6.64
C ARG A 259 -2.25 -6.15 7.36
N LEU A 260 -1.01 -6.48 7.04
CA LEU A 260 0.17 -5.81 7.57
C LEU A 260 1.17 -5.57 6.43
N ILE A 261 1.83 -4.41 6.44
CA ILE A 261 3.01 -4.14 5.61
C ILE A 261 4.20 -3.95 6.55
N ILE A 262 5.31 -4.62 6.22
CA ILE A 262 6.63 -4.33 6.80
C ILE A 262 7.46 -3.73 5.67
N ASP A 263 8.05 -2.57 5.93
CA ASP A 263 8.89 -1.85 4.98
C ASP A 263 10.14 -1.33 5.68
N GLY A 264 11.29 -1.80 5.24
CA GLY A 264 12.59 -1.51 5.81
C GLY A 264 13.24 -0.25 5.25
N GLY A 265 12.52 0.61 4.51
CA GLY A 265 13.10 1.81 3.87
C GLY A 265 12.28 3.08 4.10
N PHE A 266 12.05 3.47 5.36
CA PHE A 266 11.22 4.65 5.69
C PHE A 266 11.77 5.96 5.13
N THR A 267 13.07 6.04 4.79
CA THR A 267 13.65 7.24 4.15
C THR A 267 12.89 7.66 2.91
N ARG A 268 12.20 6.75 2.19
CA ARG A 268 11.32 7.13 1.07
C ARG A 268 10.18 8.08 1.46
N LEU A 269 9.79 8.13 2.73
CA LEU A 269 8.72 9.00 3.21
C LEU A 269 9.09 10.49 3.27
N TYR A 270 10.38 10.84 3.16
CA TYR A 270 10.83 12.23 3.26
C TYR A 270 12.04 12.56 2.38
N CYS A 271 12.96 11.62 2.17
CA CYS A 271 14.04 11.76 1.21
C CYS A 271 13.51 11.52 -0.20
N ASN A 272 13.81 12.42 -1.13
CA ASN A 272 13.52 12.22 -2.55
C ASN A 272 12.05 11.86 -2.81
N TRP A 273 11.11 12.45 -2.07
CA TRP A 273 9.67 12.14 -2.19
C TRP A 273 9.12 12.28 -3.63
N GLU A 274 9.64 13.27 -4.38
CA GLU A 274 9.23 13.50 -5.77
C GLU A 274 9.79 12.43 -6.73
N THR A 275 10.62 11.50 -6.24
CA THR A 275 11.17 10.41 -7.02
C THR A 275 10.14 9.29 -7.21
N ALA A 276 10.21 8.69 -8.39
CA ALA A 276 9.39 7.60 -8.94
C ALA A 276 8.37 6.98 -7.98
N GLY A 277 7.10 7.34 -8.17
CA GLY A 277 5.97 6.56 -7.66
C GLY A 277 5.75 6.59 -6.14
N THR A 278 6.60 7.24 -5.34
CA THR A 278 6.52 7.22 -3.87
C THR A 278 5.15 7.63 -3.33
N GLY A 279 4.62 8.77 -3.79
CA GLY A 279 3.29 9.24 -3.36
C GLY A 279 2.17 8.26 -3.74
N ARG A 280 2.22 7.66 -4.94
CA ARG A 280 1.26 6.63 -5.36
C ARG A 280 1.39 5.36 -4.53
N TYR A 281 2.60 4.90 -4.26
CA TYR A 281 2.87 3.75 -3.41
C TYR A 281 2.25 3.94 -2.02
N VAL A 282 2.48 5.09 -1.39
CA VAL A 282 1.89 5.44 -0.08
C VAL A 282 0.36 5.44 -0.13
N LYS A 283 -0.24 6.05 -1.16
CA LYS A 283 -1.70 6.08 -1.35
C LYS A 283 -2.28 4.69 -1.54
N ASN A 284 -1.65 3.86 -2.36
CA ASN A 284 -2.10 2.50 -2.64
C ASN A 284 -1.93 1.58 -1.43
N ALA A 285 -0.83 1.71 -0.68
CA ALA A 285 -0.61 0.98 0.56
C ALA A 285 -1.71 1.31 1.59
N ALA A 286 -2.05 2.58 1.77
CA ALA A 286 -3.14 3.00 2.64
C ALA A 286 -4.50 2.46 2.17
N ALA A 287 -4.79 2.55 0.87
CA ALA A 287 -6.01 2.02 0.29
C ALA A 287 -6.12 0.49 0.44
N TRP A 288 -5.02 -0.24 0.35
CA TRP A 288 -5.01 -1.68 0.60
C TRP A 288 -5.19 -2.01 2.09
N LEU A 289 -4.52 -1.28 2.98
CA LEU A 289 -4.60 -1.50 4.43
C LEU A 289 -5.96 -1.19 5.05
N VAL A 290 -6.78 -0.34 4.42
CA VAL A 290 -8.15 -0.06 4.88
C VAL A 290 -9.06 -1.30 4.80
N ASN A 291 -8.67 -2.30 4.01
CA ASN A 291 -9.36 -3.58 3.89
C ASN A 291 -10.81 -3.43 3.40
N TYR A 292 -10.98 -2.64 2.34
CA TYR A 292 -12.28 -2.33 1.75
C TYR A 292 -13.06 -3.59 1.35
N GLU A 293 -12.39 -4.63 0.87
CA GLU A 293 -13.01 -5.89 0.49
C GLU A 293 -13.71 -6.59 1.66
N ARG A 294 -13.25 -6.32 2.89
CA ARG A 294 -13.83 -6.85 4.13
C ARG A 294 -14.89 -5.93 4.72
N PHE A 295 -14.60 -4.62 4.79
CA PHE A 295 -15.46 -3.67 5.51
C PHE A 295 -16.50 -2.99 4.62
N GLY A 296 -16.34 -3.05 3.29
CA GLY A 296 -17.25 -2.47 2.32
C GLY A 296 -17.54 -0.99 2.61
N GLU A 297 -18.81 -0.62 2.54
CA GLU A 297 -19.26 0.76 2.71
C GLU A 297 -18.95 1.36 4.09
N LEU A 298 -18.64 0.54 5.11
CA LEU A 298 -18.27 1.05 6.44
C LEU A 298 -17.03 1.93 6.42
N VAL A 299 -16.15 1.74 5.45
CA VAL A 299 -14.91 2.52 5.30
C VAL A 299 -14.96 3.56 4.18
N LEU A 300 -16.09 3.67 3.47
CA LEU A 300 -16.25 4.68 2.41
C LEU A 300 -16.61 6.05 2.97
N GLY A 301 -16.26 7.09 2.22
CA GLY A 301 -16.83 8.42 2.39
C GLY A 301 -18.35 8.41 2.17
N GLU A 302 -19.08 9.28 2.88
CA GLU A 302 -20.55 9.33 2.84
C GLU A 302 -21.11 9.51 1.42
N GLU A 303 -20.45 10.29 0.56
CA GLU A 303 -20.87 10.50 -0.84
C GLU A 303 -20.80 9.23 -1.70
N LEU A 304 -20.05 8.24 -1.24
CA LEU A 304 -19.84 6.96 -1.91
C LEU A 304 -20.59 5.81 -1.23
N LYS A 305 -21.37 6.03 -0.17
CA LYS A 305 -22.26 5.01 0.40
C LYS A 305 -23.58 4.96 -0.38
N LYS A 306 -24.15 3.77 -0.60
CA LYS A 306 -25.44 3.60 -1.29
C LYS A 306 -26.59 3.27 -0.34
#